data_AF-A0A9D4HPI0-F1
#
_entry.id   AF-A0A9D4HPI0-F1
#
_cell.length_a   1.000
_cell.length_b   1.000
_cell.length_c   1.000
_cell.angle_alpha   90.00
_cell.angle_beta   90.00
_cell.angle_gamma   90.00
#
_symmetry.space_group_name_H-M   'P 1'
#
loop_
_entity.id
_entity.type
_entity.pdbx_description
1 polymer ?
#
loop_
_entity_poly.entity_id
_entity_poly.type
_entity_poly.pdbx_seq_one_letter_code
_entity_poly.pdbx_strand_id
1 'polypeptide(L)'
;MHAYIHTYIHTYIHTDIQTYIHTYRHTDRQTDIHTDRQTYIQTDRHTYRHTDRQTYIHTDIHTYIHNNTYRHTDIIHTYIHTYRHTYIHTYMRTYVRTYVRTYVRTYVRTYIHTYIHTYIHTYIHTYIHIQTYIHTYIHTYIHTYRQYNTHKYIHTYIHTCMHTYMHACMHACMHACSIHTYIHTYIHTYIHTYIHTYIHTYITYITDIHTYIHTYIHTYIHTYIHTYIHTYIHTYIQTYIHTYIHTYIHNIYIHTYIHTLKSE
;
A
#
# COMPACT_ATOMS: atom_id res chain seq x y z
N MET A 1 -104.14 144.18 -70.60
CA MET A 1 -103.60 143.67 -71.90
C MET A 1 -102.10 143.37 -71.70
N HIS A 2 -101.73 142.29 -71.00
CA HIS A 2 -101.62 140.89 -71.46
C HIS A 2 -100.32 140.49 -72.21
N ALA A 3 -99.17 141.11 -71.91
CA ALA A 3 -97.90 140.69 -72.54
C ALA A 3 -96.58 140.97 -71.76
N TYR A 4 -96.59 141.14 -70.43
CA TYR A 4 -95.35 141.49 -69.70
C TYR A 4 -95.02 140.66 -68.44
N ILE A 5 -95.87 139.71 -68.04
CA ILE A 5 -95.63 138.85 -66.86
C ILE A 5 -95.15 137.44 -67.28
N HIS A 6 -95.21 137.11 -68.57
CA HIS A 6 -94.92 135.76 -69.09
C HIS A 6 -93.42 135.47 -69.31
N THR A 7 -92.55 136.48 -69.25
CA THR A 7 -91.12 136.34 -69.58
C THR A 7 -90.19 136.34 -68.38
N TYR A 8 -90.63 136.77 -67.19
CA TYR A 8 -89.78 136.79 -65.98
C TYR A 8 -89.83 135.47 -65.18
N ILE A 9 -90.96 134.76 -65.22
CA ILE A 9 -91.12 133.50 -64.47
C ILE A 9 -90.50 132.31 -65.22
N HIS A 10 -90.45 132.36 -66.55
CA HIS A 10 -89.96 131.23 -67.36
C HIS A 10 -88.43 131.08 -67.35
N THR A 11 -87.68 132.17 -67.17
CA THR A 11 -86.21 132.16 -67.14
C THR A 11 -85.65 131.79 -65.77
N TYR A 12 -86.34 132.16 -64.68
CA TYR A 12 -85.93 131.80 -63.31
C TYR A 12 -86.13 130.30 -63.01
N ILE A 13 -87.22 129.69 -63.53
CA ILE A 13 -87.51 128.27 -63.30
C ILE A 13 -86.63 127.35 -64.18
N HIS A 14 -86.30 127.76 -65.40
CA HIS A 14 -85.59 126.87 -66.34
C HIS A 14 -84.08 126.80 -66.08
N THR A 15 -83.46 127.85 -65.54
CA THR A 15 -82.00 127.88 -65.34
C THR A 15 -81.58 127.25 -64.02
N ASP A 16 -82.29 127.50 -62.91
CA ASP A 16 -81.97 126.92 -61.60
C ASP A 16 -82.25 125.41 -61.49
N ILE A 17 -83.30 124.92 -62.14
CA ILE A 17 -83.65 123.48 -62.08
C ILE A 17 -82.68 122.66 -62.94
N GLN A 18 -82.22 123.17 -64.08
CA GLN A 18 -81.28 122.47 -64.96
C GLN A 18 -79.87 122.39 -64.36
N THR A 19 -79.37 123.47 -63.75
CA THR A 19 -78.08 123.44 -63.06
C THR A 19 -78.13 122.52 -61.84
N TYR A 20 -79.20 122.57 -61.04
CA TYR A 20 -79.36 121.69 -59.87
C TYR A 20 -79.45 120.21 -60.27
N ILE A 21 -80.22 119.87 -61.32
CA ILE A 21 -80.35 118.46 -61.75
C ILE A 21 -79.08 117.96 -62.44
N HIS A 22 -78.41 118.76 -63.27
CA HIS A 22 -77.25 118.27 -64.01
C HIS A 22 -75.98 118.20 -63.16
N THR A 23 -75.72 119.18 -62.29
CA THR A 23 -74.55 119.10 -61.39
C THR A 23 -74.79 118.12 -60.26
N TYR A 24 -75.91 118.18 -59.54
CA TYR A 24 -76.13 117.28 -58.42
C TYR A 24 -76.28 115.82 -58.87
N ARG A 25 -76.93 115.56 -60.01
CA ARG A 25 -77.20 114.17 -60.43
C ARG A 25 -76.07 113.54 -61.26
N HIS A 26 -75.16 114.33 -61.82
CA HIS A 26 -74.01 113.81 -62.58
C HIS A 26 -72.72 113.80 -61.74
N THR A 27 -72.53 114.77 -60.84
CA THR A 27 -71.38 114.77 -59.94
C THR A 27 -71.56 113.69 -58.88
N ASP A 28 -72.69 113.66 -58.18
CA ASP A 28 -72.93 112.71 -57.07
C ASP A 28 -72.99 111.26 -57.57
N ARG A 29 -73.64 111.01 -58.71
CA ARG A 29 -73.75 109.66 -59.29
C ARG A 29 -72.45 109.14 -59.90
N GLN A 30 -71.57 110.02 -60.40
CA GLN A 30 -70.27 109.62 -60.95
C GLN A 30 -69.24 109.42 -59.82
N THR A 31 -69.24 110.27 -58.79
CA THR A 31 -68.41 110.06 -57.60
C THR A 31 -68.87 108.84 -56.81
N ASP A 32 -70.16 108.63 -56.59
CA ASP A 32 -70.63 107.46 -55.84
C ASP A 32 -70.30 106.14 -56.58
N ILE A 33 -70.66 106.03 -57.87
CA ILE A 33 -70.45 104.78 -58.61
C ILE A 33 -68.96 104.52 -58.89
N HIS A 34 -68.13 105.53 -59.20
CA HIS A 34 -66.72 105.31 -59.52
C HIS A 34 -65.87 105.15 -58.26
N THR A 35 -66.16 105.91 -57.20
CA THR A 35 -65.38 105.81 -55.96
C THR A 35 -65.74 104.51 -55.25
N ASP A 36 -67.03 104.18 -55.10
CA ASP A 36 -67.46 103.00 -54.35
C ASP A 36 -67.12 101.69 -55.09
N ARG A 37 -67.28 101.64 -56.42
CA ARG A 37 -66.91 100.46 -57.20
C ARG A 37 -65.40 100.25 -57.27
N GLN A 38 -64.60 101.31 -57.31
CA GLN A 38 -63.14 101.20 -57.39
C GLN A 38 -62.51 100.97 -56.02
N THR A 39 -63.02 101.58 -54.95
CA THR A 39 -62.64 101.22 -53.59
C THR A 39 -63.05 99.79 -53.30
N TYR A 40 -64.30 99.36 -53.55
CA TYR A 40 -64.75 97.99 -53.30
C TYR A 40 -63.93 96.96 -54.09
N ILE A 41 -63.69 97.17 -55.39
CA ILE A 41 -62.87 96.23 -56.18
C ILE A 41 -61.41 96.24 -55.72
N GLN A 42 -60.84 97.36 -55.28
CA GLN A 42 -59.42 97.41 -54.91
C GLN A 42 -59.19 96.99 -53.44
N THR A 43 -60.08 97.30 -52.51
CA THR A 43 -60.01 96.78 -51.14
C THR A 43 -60.40 95.31 -51.08
N ASP A 44 -61.46 94.87 -51.75
CA ASP A 44 -61.83 93.46 -51.71
C ASP A 44 -60.81 92.61 -52.49
N ARG A 45 -60.48 93.00 -53.72
CA ARG A 45 -59.63 92.16 -54.58
C ARG A 45 -58.13 92.28 -54.32
N HIS A 46 -57.66 93.30 -53.60
CA HIS A 46 -56.26 93.41 -53.18
C HIS A 46 -56.10 93.11 -51.68
N THR A 47 -56.98 93.61 -50.79
CA THR A 47 -56.86 93.29 -49.37
C THR A 47 -57.31 91.87 -49.08
N TYR A 48 -58.49 91.41 -49.52
CA TYR A 48 -58.90 90.02 -49.22
C TYR A 48 -57.99 89.01 -49.92
N ARG A 49 -57.77 89.17 -51.24
CA ARG A 49 -56.96 88.21 -52.02
C ARG A 49 -55.47 88.24 -51.75
N HIS A 50 -54.86 89.36 -51.38
CA HIS A 50 -53.43 89.41 -51.06
C HIS A 50 -53.19 89.09 -49.58
N THR A 51 -54.04 89.57 -48.68
CA THR A 51 -53.89 89.29 -47.25
C THR A 51 -54.23 87.83 -46.96
N ASP A 52 -55.34 87.26 -47.44
CA ASP A 52 -55.63 85.83 -47.24
C ASP A 52 -54.58 84.94 -47.92
N ARG A 53 -54.12 85.30 -49.11
CA ARG A 53 -53.14 84.47 -49.81
C ARG A 53 -51.77 84.54 -49.13
N GLN A 54 -51.41 85.68 -48.56
CA GLN A 54 -50.12 85.85 -47.88
C GLN A 54 -50.14 85.37 -46.44
N THR A 55 -51.26 85.50 -45.72
CA THR A 55 -51.45 84.81 -44.44
C THR A 55 -51.49 83.31 -44.67
N TYR A 56 -52.31 82.78 -45.57
CA TYR A 56 -52.36 81.34 -45.87
C TYR A 56 -51.00 80.78 -46.31
N ILE A 57 -50.28 81.45 -47.21
CA ILE A 57 -48.94 81.00 -47.61
C ILE A 57 -47.95 81.14 -46.46
N HIS A 58 -47.92 82.27 -45.75
CA HIS A 58 -46.90 82.47 -44.74
C HIS A 58 -47.18 81.66 -43.48
N THR A 59 -48.37 81.71 -42.89
CA THR A 59 -48.68 80.92 -41.70
C THR A 59 -48.76 79.45 -42.04
N ASP A 60 -49.61 79.02 -42.98
CA ASP A 60 -49.85 77.58 -43.12
C ASP A 60 -48.67 76.88 -43.78
N ILE A 61 -48.05 77.47 -44.80
CA ILE A 61 -46.92 76.80 -45.47
C ILE A 61 -45.64 76.90 -44.63
N HIS A 62 -45.29 78.04 -43.99
CA HIS A 62 -44.11 78.04 -43.11
C HIS A 62 -44.33 77.21 -41.85
N THR A 63 -45.50 77.26 -41.20
CA THR A 63 -45.72 76.42 -40.02
C THR A 63 -45.74 74.95 -40.39
N TYR A 64 -46.31 74.58 -41.54
CA TYR A 64 -46.26 73.21 -42.04
C TYR A 64 -44.83 72.76 -42.37
N ILE A 65 -44.02 73.58 -43.04
CA ILE A 65 -42.62 73.26 -43.35
C ILE A 65 -41.79 73.21 -42.06
N HIS A 66 -41.96 74.15 -41.13
CA HIS A 66 -41.21 74.19 -39.88
C HIS A 66 -41.57 73.03 -38.96
N ASN A 67 -42.87 72.72 -38.80
CA ASN A 67 -43.30 71.56 -38.02
C ASN A 67 -42.87 70.24 -38.67
N ASN A 68 -42.90 70.13 -40.00
CA ASN A 68 -42.40 68.92 -40.66
C ASN A 68 -40.89 68.77 -40.55
N THR A 69 -40.12 69.86 -40.70
CA THR A 69 -38.67 69.82 -40.51
C THR A 69 -38.31 69.49 -39.06
N TYR A 70 -38.98 70.08 -38.07
CA TYR A 70 -38.76 69.79 -36.66
C TYR A 70 -39.15 68.35 -36.31
N ARG A 71 -40.34 67.87 -36.74
CA ARG A 71 -40.73 66.46 -36.59
C ARG A 71 -39.74 65.53 -37.26
N HIS A 72 -39.26 65.87 -38.46
CA HIS A 72 -38.29 65.05 -39.16
C HIS A 72 -36.96 64.99 -38.41
N THR A 73 -36.46 66.12 -37.91
CA THR A 73 -35.23 66.15 -37.09
C THR A 73 -35.40 65.42 -35.76
N ASP A 74 -36.55 65.51 -35.10
CA ASP A 74 -36.81 64.81 -33.83
C ASP A 74 -36.95 63.30 -34.04
N ILE A 75 -37.63 62.87 -35.11
CA ILE A 75 -37.74 61.45 -35.49
C ILE A 75 -36.36 60.90 -35.85
N ILE A 76 -35.56 61.64 -36.60
CA ILE A 76 -34.18 61.24 -36.93
C ILE A 76 -33.33 61.19 -35.66
N HIS A 77 -33.42 62.19 -34.77
CA HIS A 77 -32.61 62.24 -33.55
C HIS A 77 -32.97 61.11 -32.59
N THR A 78 -34.27 60.87 -32.37
CA THR A 78 -34.76 59.76 -31.55
C THR A 78 -34.41 58.41 -32.17
N TYR A 79 -34.51 58.24 -33.49
CA TYR A 79 -34.11 57.01 -34.16
C TYR A 79 -32.60 56.76 -34.07
N ILE A 80 -31.77 57.78 -34.32
CA ILE A 80 -30.32 57.66 -34.20
C ILE A 80 -29.91 57.42 -32.74
N HIS A 81 -30.50 58.13 -31.79
CA HIS A 81 -30.20 57.98 -30.37
C HIS A 81 -30.64 56.60 -29.87
N THR A 82 -31.86 56.17 -30.16
CA THR A 82 -32.33 54.83 -29.78
C THR A 82 -31.54 53.75 -30.49
N TYR A 83 -31.27 53.85 -31.79
CA TYR A 83 -30.46 52.85 -32.50
C TYR A 83 -29.03 52.80 -31.99
N ARG A 84 -28.31 53.93 -31.89
CA ARG A 84 -26.95 53.95 -31.31
C ARG A 84 -26.95 53.48 -29.86
N HIS A 85 -27.83 54.04 -29.03
CA HIS A 85 -27.78 53.77 -27.61
C HIS A 85 -28.30 52.35 -27.31
N THR A 86 -29.35 51.85 -27.96
CA THR A 86 -29.75 50.46 -27.73
C THR A 86 -28.78 49.50 -28.41
N TYR A 87 -28.49 49.64 -29.70
CA TYR A 87 -27.65 48.69 -30.41
C TYR A 87 -26.20 48.73 -29.91
N ILE A 88 -25.53 49.88 -29.93
CA ILE A 88 -24.12 49.95 -29.53
C ILE A 88 -23.97 49.69 -28.05
N HIS A 89 -24.73 50.36 -27.17
CA HIS A 89 -24.55 50.16 -25.73
C HIS A 89 -24.96 48.74 -25.32
N THR A 90 -26.11 48.22 -25.73
CA THR A 90 -26.51 46.87 -25.28
C THR A 90 -25.66 45.80 -25.93
N TYR A 91 -25.33 45.89 -27.22
CA TYR A 91 -24.51 44.89 -27.89
C TYR A 91 -23.07 44.92 -27.38
N MET A 92 -22.43 46.10 -27.31
CA MET A 92 -21.06 46.21 -26.78
C MET A 92 -21.02 45.83 -25.30
N ARG A 93 -21.98 46.30 -24.48
CA ARG A 93 -22.01 45.95 -23.05
C ARG A 93 -22.27 44.47 -22.84
N THR A 94 -23.18 43.84 -23.57
CA THR A 94 -23.45 42.41 -23.44
C THR A 94 -22.29 41.59 -23.97
N TYR A 95 -21.74 41.90 -25.15
CA TYR A 95 -20.60 41.20 -25.74
C TYR A 95 -19.34 41.32 -24.88
N VAL A 96 -18.97 42.53 -24.45
CA VAL A 96 -17.82 42.72 -23.57
C VAL A 96 -18.05 42.05 -22.23
N ARG A 97 -19.25 42.19 -21.63
CA ARG A 97 -19.55 41.55 -20.35
C ARG A 97 -19.54 40.03 -20.46
N THR A 98 -20.09 39.45 -21.52
CA THR A 98 -20.10 37.99 -21.70
C THR A 98 -18.70 37.51 -21.99
N TYR A 99 -17.96 38.13 -22.92
CA TYR A 99 -16.61 37.76 -23.28
C TYR A 99 -15.63 37.88 -22.09
N VAL A 100 -15.62 39.02 -21.40
CA VAL A 100 -14.77 39.20 -20.20
C VAL A 100 -15.19 38.22 -19.12
N ARG A 101 -16.49 38.06 -18.85
CA ARG A 101 -16.95 37.13 -17.82
C ARG A 101 -16.62 35.68 -18.18
N THR A 102 -16.79 35.25 -19.42
CA THR A 102 -16.47 33.89 -19.83
C THR A 102 -14.97 33.69 -19.82
N TYR A 103 -14.19 34.58 -20.41
CA TYR A 103 -12.74 34.49 -20.48
C TYR A 103 -12.09 34.54 -19.09
N VAL A 104 -12.44 35.51 -18.25
CA VAL A 104 -11.91 35.60 -16.89
C VAL A 104 -12.37 34.40 -16.07
N ARG A 105 -13.64 34.00 -16.16
CA ARG A 105 -14.14 32.84 -15.41
C ARG A 105 -13.49 31.55 -15.87
N THR A 106 -13.31 31.32 -17.17
CA THR A 106 -12.66 30.12 -17.68
C THR A 106 -11.19 30.14 -17.32
N TYR A 107 -10.47 31.23 -17.57
CA TYR A 107 -9.05 31.36 -17.29
C TYR A 107 -8.74 31.24 -15.81
N VAL A 108 -9.43 31.99 -14.94
CA VAL A 108 -9.24 31.92 -13.50
C VAL A 108 -9.65 30.55 -12.97
N ARG A 109 -10.78 30.00 -13.43
CA ARG A 109 -11.22 28.66 -13.00
C ARG A 109 -10.23 27.60 -13.46
N THR A 110 -9.78 27.59 -14.70
CA THR A 110 -8.84 26.58 -15.19
C THR A 110 -7.50 26.74 -14.51
N TYR A 111 -6.98 27.96 -14.37
CA TYR A 111 -5.69 28.19 -13.72
C TYR A 111 -5.72 27.81 -12.24
N ILE A 112 -6.70 28.31 -11.47
CA ILE A 112 -6.83 27.96 -10.06
C ILE A 112 -7.15 26.48 -9.89
N HIS A 113 -8.08 25.93 -10.67
CA HIS A 113 -8.44 24.51 -10.58
C HIS A 113 -7.25 23.63 -10.91
N THR A 114 -6.54 23.88 -12.02
CA THR A 114 -5.37 23.09 -12.40
C THR A 114 -4.24 23.25 -11.40
N TYR A 115 -3.93 24.46 -10.94
CA TYR A 115 -2.87 24.69 -9.97
C TYR A 115 -3.18 24.02 -8.62
N ILE A 116 -4.36 24.26 -8.06
CA ILE A 116 -4.76 23.65 -6.79
C ILE A 116 -4.90 22.14 -6.93
N HIS A 117 -5.56 21.65 -8.00
CA HIS A 117 -5.74 20.22 -8.22
C HIS A 117 -4.39 19.53 -8.40
N THR A 118 -3.50 20.04 -9.25
CA THR A 118 -2.18 19.44 -9.47
C THR A 118 -1.33 19.50 -8.20
N TYR A 119 -1.31 20.63 -7.49
CA TYR A 119 -0.53 20.76 -6.26
C TYR A 119 -1.03 19.82 -5.16
N ILE A 120 -2.34 19.82 -4.89
CA ILE A 120 -2.93 18.94 -3.86
C ILE A 120 -2.81 17.48 -4.28
N HIS A 121 -3.11 17.13 -5.53
CA HIS A 121 -3.02 15.76 -6.01
C HIS A 121 -1.59 15.24 -5.95
N THR A 122 -0.60 16.02 -6.39
CA THR A 122 0.81 15.62 -6.31
C THR A 122 1.28 15.50 -4.87
N TYR A 123 0.87 16.42 -3.98
CA TYR A 123 1.24 16.34 -2.56
C TYR A 123 0.63 15.13 -1.85
N ILE A 124 -0.67 14.87 -2.07
CA ILE A 124 -1.35 13.70 -1.49
C ILE A 124 -0.76 12.41 -2.07
N HIS A 125 -0.55 12.33 -3.38
CA HIS A 125 -0.01 11.14 -4.02
C HIS A 125 1.43 10.84 -3.56
N THR A 126 2.27 11.86 -3.45
CA THR A 126 3.64 11.70 -2.91
C THR A 126 3.61 11.25 -1.46
N TYR A 127 2.74 11.82 -0.63
CA TYR A 127 2.58 11.41 0.76
C TYR A 127 2.13 9.95 0.90
N ILE A 128 1.11 9.53 0.14
CA ILE A 128 0.64 8.13 0.12
C ILE A 128 1.77 7.20 -0.34
N HIS A 129 2.51 7.56 -1.38
CA HIS A 129 3.63 6.76 -1.88
C HIS A 129 4.78 6.66 -0.85
N ILE A 130 5.07 7.73 -0.11
CA ILE A 130 6.03 7.70 0.99
C ILE A 130 5.51 6.76 2.09
N GLN A 131 4.22 6.80 2.42
CA GLN A 131 3.64 5.93 3.43
C GLN A 131 3.63 4.45 3.02
N THR A 132 3.34 4.12 1.76
CA THR A 132 3.45 2.75 1.26
C THR A 132 4.90 2.28 1.21
N TYR A 133 5.85 3.16 0.87
CA TYR A 133 7.28 2.86 0.94
C TYR A 133 7.74 2.57 2.38
N ILE A 134 7.35 3.40 3.34
CA ILE A 134 7.65 3.18 4.76
C ILE A 134 7.01 1.87 5.24
N HIS A 135 5.75 1.62 4.87
CA HIS A 135 5.06 0.38 5.24
C HIS A 135 5.76 -0.86 4.66
N THR A 136 6.12 -0.84 3.38
CA THR A 136 6.83 -1.96 2.75
C THR A 136 8.21 -2.16 3.34
N TYR A 137 8.95 -1.07 3.62
CA TYR A 137 10.25 -1.14 4.27
C TYR A 137 10.17 -1.74 5.68
N ILE A 138 9.25 -1.24 6.52
CA ILE A 138 9.05 -1.75 7.88
C ILE A 138 8.56 -3.20 7.85
N HIS A 139 7.58 -3.51 7.00
CA HIS A 139 7.03 -4.87 6.89
C HIS A 139 8.09 -5.86 6.42
N THR A 140 8.84 -5.54 5.36
CA THR A 140 9.91 -6.41 4.86
C THR A 140 11.00 -6.56 5.90
N TYR A 141 11.47 -5.49 6.54
CA TYR A 141 12.50 -5.56 7.57
C TYR A 141 12.06 -6.41 8.77
N ILE A 142 10.88 -6.13 9.34
CA ILE A 142 10.37 -6.87 10.51
C ILE A 142 10.06 -8.32 10.14
N HIS A 143 9.41 -8.57 9.01
CA HIS A 143 9.02 -9.92 8.60
C HIS A 143 10.25 -10.78 8.30
N THR A 144 11.21 -10.26 7.53
CA THR A 144 12.44 -10.98 7.20
C THR A 144 13.29 -11.21 8.44
N TYR A 145 13.47 -10.20 9.30
CA TYR A 145 14.25 -10.34 10.53
C TYR A 145 13.60 -11.34 11.50
N ARG A 146 12.27 -11.27 11.67
CA ARG A 146 11.53 -12.19 12.54
C ARG A 146 11.58 -13.61 11.98
N GLN A 147 11.29 -13.81 10.70
CA GLN A 147 11.30 -15.13 10.07
C GLN A 147 12.71 -15.73 10.02
N TYR A 148 13.74 -14.93 9.75
CA TYR A 148 15.13 -15.38 9.79
C TYR A 148 15.52 -15.85 11.20
N ASN A 149 15.21 -15.05 12.23
CA ASN A 149 15.57 -15.41 13.60
C ASN A 149 14.75 -16.59 14.13
N THR A 150 13.44 -16.66 13.87
CA THR A 150 12.63 -17.81 14.30
C THR A 150 13.04 -19.07 13.57
N HIS A 151 13.25 -19.01 12.25
CA HIS A 151 13.70 -20.16 11.48
C HIS A 151 15.09 -20.59 11.94
N LYS A 152 16.06 -19.68 12.06
CA LYS A 152 17.39 -20.03 12.53
C LYS A 152 17.34 -20.61 13.94
N TYR A 153 16.66 -19.99 14.89
CA TYR A 153 16.62 -20.46 16.27
C TYR A 153 15.89 -21.79 16.40
N ILE A 154 14.70 -21.93 15.81
CA ILE A 154 13.91 -23.16 15.87
C ILE A 154 14.61 -24.28 15.08
N HIS A 155 15.02 -24.00 13.84
CA HIS A 155 15.68 -24.99 13.01
C HIS A 155 17.00 -25.41 13.64
N THR A 156 17.92 -24.50 13.96
CA THR A 156 19.19 -24.92 14.57
C THR A 156 18.99 -25.53 15.94
N TYR A 157 18.16 -24.98 16.83
CA TYR A 157 18.00 -25.57 18.16
C TYR A 157 17.34 -26.96 18.10
N ILE A 158 16.19 -27.08 17.43
CA ILE A 158 15.44 -28.34 17.37
C ILE A 158 16.15 -29.35 16.48
N HIS A 159 16.57 -28.98 15.26
CA HIS A 159 17.24 -29.90 14.36
C HIS A 159 18.54 -30.41 14.98
N THR A 160 19.39 -29.53 15.50
CA THR A 160 20.68 -29.97 16.03
C THR A 160 20.48 -30.79 17.29
N CYS A 161 19.60 -30.37 18.22
CA CYS A 161 19.35 -31.12 19.45
C CYS A 161 18.71 -32.50 19.18
N MET A 162 17.69 -32.56 18.32
CA MET A 162 17.05 -33.82 17.94
C MET A 162 18.00 -34.71 17.14
N HIS A 163 18.77 -34.16 16.21
CA HIS A 163 19.74 -34.92 15.42
C HIS A 163 20.86 -35.47 16.31
N THR A 164 21.44 -34.65 17.20
CA THR A 164 22.48 -35.12 18.13
C THR A 164 21.94 -36.17 19.08
N TYR A 165 20.70 -35.99 19.58
CA TYR A 165 20.07 -36.95 20.48
C TYR A 165 19.79 -38.28 19.78
N MET A 166 19.15 -38.24 18.61
CA MET A 166 18.85 -39.44 17.81
C MET A 166 20.12 -40.15 17.36
N HIS A 167 21.14 -39.41 16.92
CA HIS A 167 22.43 -39.96 16.52
C HIS A 167 23.17 -40.58 17.71
N ALA A 168 23.22 -39.90 18.86
CA ALA A 168 23.85 -40.44 20.06
C ALA A 168 23.11 -41.67 20.58
N CYS A 169 21.78 -41.67 20.59
CA CYS A 169 20.97 -42.83 20.98
C CYS A 169 21.14 -44.00 20.01
N MET A 170 21.12 -43.78 18.70
CA MET A 170 21.36 -44.84 17.71
C MET A 170 22.78 -45.39 17.80
N HIS A 171 23.78 -44.53 17.98
CA HIS A 171 25.17 -44.95 18.13
C HIS A 171 25.38 -45.74 19.43
N ALA A 172 24.86 -45.24 20.56
CA ALA A 172 24.91 -45.94 21.83
C ALA A 172 24.14 -47.27 21.76
N CYS A 173 23.01 -47.31 21.06
CA CYS A 173 22.23 -48.52 20.84
C CYS A 173 22.98 -49.51 19.94
N MET A 174 23.61 -49.10 18.85
CA MET A 174 24.45 -50.00 18.03
C MET A 174 25.65 -50.54 18.81
N HIS A 175 26.24 -49.74 19.70
CA HIS A 175 27.39 -50.17 20.50
C HIS A 175 26.99 -51.09 21.65
N ALA A 176 25.84 -50.84 22.29
CA ALA A 176 25.31 -51.65 23.37
C ALA A 176 24.61 -52.91 22.86
N CYS A 177 23.88 -52.79 21.76
CA CYS A 177 23.11 -53.84 21.12
C CYS A 177 23.98 -54.53 20.05
N SER A 178 24.29 -55.79 20.33
CA SER A 178 24.14 -56.89 19.36
C SER A 178 25.40 -57.49 18.78
N ILE A 179 26.44 -56.73 18.43
CA ILE A 179 27.58 -57.35 17.70
C ILE A 179 28.85 -57.27 18.52
N HIS A 180 29.27 -56.09 18.97
CA HIS A 180 30.55 -55.97 19.66
C HIS A 180 30.56 -56.70 21.01
N THR A 181 29.59 -56.42 21.89
CA THR A 181 29.53 -57.06 23.22
C THR A 181 29.25 -58.56 23.10
N TYR A 182 28.33 -58.97 22.22
CA TYR A 182 28.01 -60.39 22.02
C TYR A 182 29.15 -61.17 21.40
N ILE A 183 29.76 -60.69 20.30
CA ILE A 183 30.91 -61.35 19.67
C ILE A 183 32.12 -61.32 20.61
N HIS A 184 32.42 -60.17 21.23
CA HIS A 184 33.55 -60.07 22.15
C HIS A 184 33.36 -61.00 23.33
N THR A 185 32.21 -60.98 24.02
CA THR A 185 31.99 -61.88 25.16
C THR A 185 31.96 -63.34 24.73
N TYR A 186 31.25 -63.70 23.67
CA TYR A 186 31.14 -65.10 23.23
C TYR A 186 32.49 -65.64 22.77
N ILE A 187 33.19 -64.94 21.87
CA ILE A 187 34.50 -65.39 21.36
C ILE A 187 35.56 -65.35 22.47
N HIS A 188 35.65 -64.25 23.22
CA HIS A 188 36.65 -64.13 24.29
C HIS A 188 36.41 -65.18 25.37
N THR A 189 35.18 -65.35 25.85
CA THR A 189 34.90 -66.36 26.89
C THR A 189 35.11 -67.76 26.36
N TYR A 190 34.64 -68.10 25.15
CA TYR A 190 34.80 -69.45 24.61
C TYR A 190 36.28 -69.80 24.37
N ILE A 191 37.03 -68.93 23.69
CA ILE A 191 38.45 -69.18 23.41
C ILE A 191 39.27 -69.18 24.70
N HIS A 192 39.08 -68.16 25.56
CA HIS A 192 39.82 -68.05 26.81
C HIS A 192 39.52 -69.25 27.71
N THR A 193 38.25 -69.60 27.93
CA THR A 193 37.91 -70.74 28.80
C THR A 193 38.39 -72.05 28.22
N TYR A 194 38.22 -72.30 26.92
CA TYR A 194 38.65 -73.56 26.31
C TYR A 194 40.16 -73.73 26.36
N ILE A 195 40.93 -72.72 25.93
CA ILE A 195 42.39 -72.79 25.94
C ILE A 195 42.93 -72.84 27.38
N HIS A 196 42.42 -71.97 28.27
CA HIS A 196 42.86 -71.94 29.66
C HIS A 196 42.55 -73.27 30.37
N THR A 197 41.34 -73.82 30.20
CA THR A 197 41.00 -75.11 30.82
C THR A 197 41.83 -76.24 30.23
N TYR A 198 42.05 -76.30 28.91
CA TYR A 198 42.86 -77.35 28.28
C TYR A 198 44.33 -77.30 28.71
N ILE A 199 44.94 -76.11 28.75
CA ILE A 199 46.32 -75.95 29.22
C ILE A 199 46.40 -76.29 30.71
N HIS A 200 45.47 -75.79 31.52
CA HIS A 200 45.48 -76.03 32.94
C HIS A 200 45.29 -77.51 33.27
N THR A 201 44.37 -78.22 32.58
CA THR A 201 44.18 -79.66 32.77
C THR A 201 45.42 -80.45 32.37
N TYR A 202 46.07 -80.08 31.26
CA TYR A 202 47.32 -80.70 30.81
C TYR A 202 48.47 -80.49 31.81
N ILE A 203 48.62 -79.29 32.38
CA ILE A 203 49.60 -79.01 33.43
C ILE A 203 49.30 -79.85 34.67
N THR A 204 48.04 -79.88 35.15
CA THR A 204 47.67 -80.73 36.31
C THR A 204 47.92 -82.21 36.04
N TYR A 205 47.66 -82.69 34.83
CA TYR A 205 47.92 -84.06 34.45
C TYR A 205 49.42 -84.41 34.52
N ILE A 206 50.30 -83.50 34.05
CA ILE A 206 51.75 -83.69 34.19
C ILE A 206 52.17 -83.71 35.66
N THR A 207 51.61 -82.84 36.50
CA THR A 207 51.91 -82.85 37.94
C THR A 207 51.42 -84.12 38.62
N ASP A 208 50.29 -84.68 38.18
CA ASP A 208 49.76 -85.94 38.70
C ASP A 208 50.67 -87.13 38.32
N ILE A 209 51.19 -87.16 37.09
CA ILE A 209 52.19 -88.16 36.68
C ILE A 209 53.45 -88.01 37.52
N HIS A 210 53.94 -86.78 37.71
CA HIS A 210 55.14 -86.54 38.51
C HIS A 210 54.96 -87.01 39.96
N THR A 211 53.84 -86.66 40.60
CA THR A 211 53.53 -87.10 41.97
C THR A 211 53.35 -88.61 42.04
N TYR A 212 52.72 -89.25 41.05
CA TYR A 212 52.59 -90.70 40.98
C TYR A 212 53.95 -91.40 40.87
N ILE A 213 54.81 -90.96 39.95
CA ILE A 213 56.16 -91.53 39.80
C ILE A 213 56.97 -91.32 41.08
N HIS A 214 56.95 -90.10 41.64
CA HIS A 214 57.67 -89.78 42.86
C HIS A 214 57.20 -90.66 44.03
N THR A 215 55.88 -90.78 44.23
CA THR A 215 55.31 -91.62 45.30
C THR A 215 55.60 -93.10 45.06
N TYR A 216 55.52 -93.60 43.83
CA TYR A 216 55.85 -95.00 43.51
C TYR A 216 57.33 -95.31 43.78
N ILE A 217 58.25 -94.47 43.28
CA ILE A 217 59.68 -94.64 43.51
C ILE A 217 59.99 -94.51 45.00
N HIS A 218 59.48 -93.47 45.67
CA HIS A 218 59.69 -93.26 47.09
C HIS A 218 59.16 -94.43 47.91
N THR A 219 57.92 -94.88 47.67
CA THR A 219 57.36 -96.03 48.39
C THR A 219 58.09 -97.32 48.08
N TYR A 220 58.47 -97.59 46.83
CA TYR A 220 59.21 -98.81 46.48
C TYR A 220 60.60 -98.82 47.11
N ILE A 221 61.37 -97.74 46.96
CA ILE A 221 62.71 -97.62 47.55
C ILE A 221 62.61 -97.64 49.07
N HIS A 222 61.73 -96.82 49.65
CA HIS A 222 61.55 -96.76 51.10
C HIS A 222 61.09 -98.10 51.64
N THR A 223 60.05 -98.72 51.09
CA THR A 223 59.60 -100.03 51.58
C THR A 223 60.66 -101.10 51.34
N TYR A 224 61.31 -101.18 50.18
CA TYR A 224 62.34 -102.18 49.93
C TYR A 224 63.54 -102.01 50.86
N ILE A 225 64.12 -100.81 50.94
CA ILE A 225 65.27 -100.53 51.80
C ILE A 225 64.88 -100.64 53.27
N HIS A 226 63.79 -99.99 53.69
CA HIS A 226 63.34 -100.03 55.08
C HIS A 226 62.98 -101.45 55.47
N THR A 227 62.14 -102.17 54.72
CA THR A 227 61.80 -103.56 55.08
C THR A 227 63.01 -104.46 54.99
N TYR A 228 63.86 -104.39 53.95
CA TYR A 228 65.04 -105.26 53.84
C TYR A 228 66.03 -105.00 54.96
N ILE A 229 66.45 -103.75 55.18
CA ILE A 229 67.41 -103.41 56.24
C ILE A 229 66.79 -103.64 57.61
N HIS A 230 65.57 -103.14 57.86
CA HIS A 230 64.93 -103.32 59.16
C HIS A 230 64.66 -104.79 59.45
N THR A 231 64.06 -105.55 58.53
CA THR A 231 63.81 -106.98 58.77
C THR A 231 65.12 -107.76 58.83
N TYR A 232 66.08 -107.55 57.94
CA TYR A 232 67.35 -108.28 57.97
C TYR A 232 68.12 -108.01 59.26
N ILE A 233 68.34 -106.74 59.62
CA ILE A 233 69.07 -106.40 60.85
C ILE A 233 68.28 -106.84 62.08
N HIS A 234 66.98 -106.53 62.16
CA HIS A 234 66.17 -106.88 63.32
C HIS A 234 66.02 -108.40 63.49
N THR A 235 65.76 -109.14 62.41
CA THR A 235 65.65 -110.60 62.48
C THR A 235 67.01 -111.25 62.69
N TYR A 236 68.08 -110.79 62.05
CA TYR A 236 69.42 -111.35 62.24
C TYR A 236 69.91 -111.12 63.67
N ILE A 237 69.84 -109.89 64.18
CA ILE A 237 70.24 -109.59 65.57
C ILE A 237 69.36 -110.36 66.54
N GLN A 238 68.04 -110.36 66.36
CA GLN A 238 67.14 -111.02 67.30
C GLN A 238 67.27 -112.54 67.26
N THR A 239 67.38 -113.15 66.08
CA THR A 239 67.59 -114.61 65.97
C THR A 239 68.98 -115.00 66.44
N TYR A 240 70.03 -114.26 66.11
CA TYR A 240 71.39 -114.54 66.57
C TYR A 240 71.49 -114.46 68.10
N ILE A 241 71.00 -113.38 68.70
CA ILE A 241 70.99 -113.23 70.17
C ILE A 241 70.10 -114.32 70.79
N HIS A 242 68.89 -114.53 70.27
CA HIS A 242 67.96 -115.51 70.84
C HIS A 242 68.50 -116.94 70.73
N THR A 243 69.00 -117.36 69.56
CA THR A 243 69.58 -118.70 69.37
C THR A 243 70.89 -118.87 70.12
N TYR A 244 71.78 -117.87 70.15
CA TYR A 244 73.03 -117.93 70.90
C TYR A 244 72.75 -118.09 72.40
N ILE A 245 71.89 -117.25 72.98
CA ILE A 245 71.52 -117.36 74.39
C ILE A 245 70.80 -118.68 74.67
N HIS A 246 69.82 -119.04 73.84
CA HIS A 246 69.02 -120.25 74.06
C HIS A 246 69.87 -121.52 73.92
N THR A 247 70.71 -121.64 72.89
CA THR A 247 71.59 -122.81 72.72
C THR A 247 72.71 -122.83 73.75
N TYR A 248 73.32 -121.69 74.09
CA TYR A 248 74.37 -121.64 75.12
C TYR A 248 73.84 -122.06 76.49
N ILE A 249 72.69 -121.51 76.91
CA ILE A 249 72.06 -121.90 78.18
C ILE A 249 71.58 -123.34 78.12
N HIS A 250 70.90 -123.76 77.04
CA HIS A 250 70.36 -125.11 76.93
C HIS A 250 71.45 -126.18 76.88
N ASN A 251 72.54 -125.94 76.15
CA ASN A 251 73.66 -126.85 76.02
C ASN A 251 74.49 -126.89 77.30
N ILE A 252 74.70 -125.76 78.00
CA ILE A 252 75.28 -125.79 79.35
C ILE A 252 74.39 -126.61 80.28
N TYR A 253 73.07 -126.39 80.30
CA TYR A 253 72.18 -127.12 81.21
C TYR A 253 72.15 -128.63 80.92
N ILE A 254 72.05 -129.04 79.65
CA ILE A 254 72.07 -130.47 79.29
C ILE A 254 73.47 -131.07 79.51
N HIS A 255 74.53 -130.38 79.08
CA HIS A 255 75.88 -130.93 79.14
C HIS A 255 76.39 -131.01 80.58
N THR A 256 76.08 -130.03 81.42
CA THR A 256 76.36 -130.13 82.87
C THR A 256 75.54 -131.23 83.52
N TYR A 257 74.24 -131.34 83.23
CA TYR A 257 73.37 -132.36 83.85
C TYR A 257 73.73 -133.80 83.44
N ILE A 258 74.12 -134.04 82.19
CA ILE A 258 74.56 -135.37 81.72
C ILE A 258 75.97 -135.71 82.23
N HIS A 259 76.86 -134.71 82.38
CA HIS A 259 78.22 -134.95 82.84
C HIS A 259 78.31 -135.13 84.37
N THR A 260 77.38 -134.59 85.17
CA THR A 260 77.31 -134.84 86.61
C THR A 260 76.66 -136.17 86.98
N LEU A 261 75.76 -136.72 86.15
CA LEU A 261 75.12 -138.03 86.41
C LEU A 261 75.99 -139.25 86.04
N LYS A 262 77.16 -139.05 85.43
CA LYS A 262 78.09 -140.12 85.04
C LYS A 262 79.33 -140.22 85.92
N SER A 263 79.45 -139.35 86.93
CA SER A 263 80.62 -139.26 87.83
C SER A 263 80.31 -139.47 89.32
N GLU A 264 79.18 -140.09 89.65
CA GLU A 264 78.86 -140.66 90.97
C GLU A 264 78.19 -142.03 90.76
#